data_AF-G1XBH3-F1
#
_entry.id   AF-G1XBH3-F1
#
_cell.length_a   1.000
_cell.length_b   1.000
_cell.length_c   1.000
_cell.angle_alpha   90.00
_cell.angle_beta   90.00
_cell.angle_gamma   90.00
#
_symmetry.space_group_name_H-M   'P 1'
#
loop_
_entity.id
_entity.type
_entity.pdbx_description
1 polymer ?
#
loop_
_entity_poly.entity_id
_entity_poly.type
_entity_poly.pdbx_seq_one_letter_code
_entity_poly.pdbx_strand_id
1 'polypeptide(L)'
;MFEFASYCEENIYKLVECHINSTSLKHYTVIFLSNSSKCIPVFSQKIQRSPINPAVWDYHVILAYHPNHSLEELLQQSESGEEIEQQSFEPAITKSYIYDLDTTIQTFPCPFPTYFAQTFSPPPSSAFEDPLDRMLLQMAVSKDIYSRYFRLIPASDYLEYFKSGRDHMKDKEGCWRAEPPVWDVIVGSKATGDSFEDYIDFKGCESRTEALEYEKEYLGIIVGEKRLWEVFGGGMPPDVELLDLMTRTVPEEGLSKEEASATDGFLIFAEASVPSVGASGLQEPTIPG
;
A
#
# COMPACT_ATOMS: atom_id res chain seq x y z
N MET A 1 -17.00 -5.62 1.10
CA MET A 1 -16.41 -4.49 1.84
C MET A 1 -17.17 -3.25 1.44
N PHE A 2 -17.64 -2.44 2.38
CA PHE A 2 -18.15 -1.12 2.05
C PHE A 2 -16.94 -0.19 1.98
N GLU A 3 -16.78 0.51 0.86
CA GLU A 3 -15.74 1.50 0.60
C GLU A 3 -16.46 2.84 0.43
N PHE A 4 -16.00 3.85 1.17
CA PHE A 4 -16.52 5.21 1.06
C PHE A 4 -15.45 6.09 0.42
N ALA A 5 -15.79 6.70 -0.71
CA ALA A 5 -14.88 7.60 -1.42
C ALA A 5 -14.44 8.74 -0.49
N SER A 6 -13.14 9.05 -0.51
CA SER A 6 -12.51 10.11 0.30
C SER A 6 -12.42 9.83 1.81
N TYR A 7 -12.66 8.59 2.26
CA TYR A 7 -12.44 8.14 3.64
C TYR A 7 -11.47 6.95 3.68
N CYS A 8 -10.35 7.04 2.95
CA CYS A 8 -9.38 5.94 2.83
C CYS A 8 -8.76 5.55 4.20
N GLU A 9 -8.60 6.50 5.11
CA GLU A 9 -8.20 6.28 6.50
C GLU A 9 -9.17 5.36 7.26
N GLU A 10 -10.47 5.58 7.09
CA GLU A 10 -11.49 4.72 7.72
C GLU A 10 -11.67 3.40 6.99
N ASN A 11 -11.58 3.39 5.66
CA ASN A 11 -11.69 2.18 4.85
C ASN A 11 -10.57 1.20 5.21
N ILE A 12 -9.33 1.68 5.35
CA ILE A 12 -8.19 0.86 5.80
C ILE A 12 -8.36 0.45 7.26
N TYR A 13 -8.83 1.34 8.14
CA TYR A 13 -9.10 0.97 9.54
C TYR A 13 -10.10 -0.20 9.61
N LYS A 14 -11.22 -0.12 8.87
CA LYS A 14 -12.24 -1.19 8.85
C LYS A 14 -11.77 -2.45 8.15
N LEU A 15 -10.93 -2.35 7.12
CA LEU A 15 -10.26 -3.50 6.53
C LEU A 15 -9.48 -4.26 7.61
N VAL A 16 -8.63 -3.56 8.38
CA VAL A 16 -7.83 -4.16 9.45
C VAL A 16 -8.71 -4.70 10.58
N GLU A 17 -9.62 -3.89 11.11
CA GLU A 17 -10.48 -4.24 12.25
C GLU A 17 -11.35 -5.47 11.97
N CYS A 18 -11.94 -5.56 10.77
CA CYS A 18 -12.94 -6.58 10.47
C CYS A 18 -12.34 -7.85 9.86
N HIS A 19 -11.18 -7.79 9.20
CA HIS A 19 -10.68 -8.89 8.38
C HIS A 19 -9.31 -9.44 8.81
N ILE A 20 -8.61 -8.78 9.74
CA ILE A 20 -7.28 -9.20 10.17
C ILE A 20 -7.34 -9.71 11.61
N ASN A 21 -6.84 -10.93 11.83
CA ASN A 21 -6.74 -11.50 13.17
C ASN A 21 -5.68 -10.73 13.99
N SER A 22 -5.99 -10.46 15.26
CA SER A 22 -5.08 -9.81 16.21
C SER A 22 -3.69 -10.44 16.27
N THR A 23 -3.56 -11.77 16.11
CA THR A 23 -2.25 -12.45 16.12
C THR A 23 -1.40 -12.15 14.88
N SER A 24 -2.05 -11.70 13.80
CA SER A 24 -1.41 -11.42 12.51
C SER A 24 -1.11 -9.93 12.33
N LEU A 25 -1.60 -9.03 13.20
CA LEU A 25 -1.45 -7.58 13.05
C LEU A 25 0.01 -7.13 12.87
N LYS A 26 0.96 -7.84 13.49
CA LYS A 26 2.40 -7.55 13.34
C LYS A 26 2.92 -7.65 11.90
N HIS A 27 2.21 -8.36 11.03
CA HIS A 27 2.52 -8.55 9.60
C HIS A 27 1.88 -7.50 8.70
N TYR A 28 1.27 -6.47 9.29
CA TYR A 28 0.57 -5.41 8.57
C TYR A 28 1.04 -4.04 8.99
N THR A 29 1.21 -3.16 8.01
CA THR A 29 1.61 -1.77 8.19
C THR A 29 0.61 -0.87 7.48
N VAL A 30 -0.02 0.03 8.22
CA VAL A 30 -0.84 1.10 7.66
C VAL A 30 0.10 2.21 7.19
N ILE A 31 -0.12 2.68 5.96
CA ILE A 31 0.74 3.67 5.32
C ILE A 31 -0.11 4.87 4.96
N PHE A 32 0.12 5.98 5.66
CA PHE A 32 -0.35 7.29 5.23
C PHE A 32 0.67 7.87 4.26
N LEU A 33 0.22 8.46 3.16
CA LEU A 33 1.06 9.16 2.22
C LEU A 33 0.55 10.57 1.98
N SER A 34 1.45 11.55 2.06
CA SER A 34 1.19 12.97 1.82
C SER A 34 2.53 13.71 1.69
N ASN A 35 2.49 15.03 1.76
CA ASN A 35 3.64 15.94 1.87
C ASN A 35 3.21 17.26 2.54
N SER A 36 4.15 18.16 2.83
CA SER A 36 3.81 19.44 3.48
C SER A 36 2.86 20.32 2.66
N SER A 37 2.83 20.13 1.33
CA SER A 37 1.99 20.87 0.40
C SER A 37 0.59 20.27 0.23
N LYS A 38 0.31 19.09 0.83
CA LYS A 38 -0.92 18.31 0.63
C LYS A 38 -1.24 18.18 -0.86
N CYS A 39 -0.25 17.77 -1.64
CA CYS A 39 -0.33 17.71 -3.09
C CYS A 39 0.58 16.61 -3.61
N ILE A 40 0.06 15.38 -3.60
CA ILE A 40 0.81 14.19 -4.02
C ILE A 40 0.21 13.57 -5.28
N PRO A 41 0.98 13.46 -6.40
CA PRO A 41 0.53 12.80 -7.60
C PRO A 41 0.59 11.26 -7.45
N VAL A 42 -0.51 10.59 -7.73
CA VAL A 42 -0.68 9.14 -7.62
C VAL A 42 -1.37 8.62 -8.88
N PHE A 43 -0.76 7.66 -9.56
CA PHE A 43 -1.29 7.02 -10.76
C PHE A 43 -2.12 5.77 -10.42
N SER A 44 -2.87 5.27 -11.39
CA SER A 44 -3.67 4.06 -11.28
C SER A 44 -4.72 4.14 -10.16
N GLN A 45 -5.45 5.26 -10.11
CA GLN A 45 -6.47 5.53 -9.08
C GLN A 45 -7.87 5.66 -9.70
N LYS A 46 -8.92 5.21 -9.01
CA LYS A 46 -10.31 5.28 -9.49
C LYS A 46 -10.78 6.70 -9.79
N ILE A 47 -10.28 7.68 -9.04
CA ILE A 47 -10.61 9.11 -9.23
C ILE A 47 -9.85 9.75 -10.40
N GLN A 48 -8.86 9.07 -10.96
CA GLN A 48 -8.05 9.55 -12.06
C GLN A 48 -8.92 9.80 -13.30
N ARG A 49 -8.77 10.98 -13.91
CA ARG A 49 -9.62 11.43 -15.05
C ARG A 49 -9.01 11.18 -16.42
N SER A 50 -7.74 10.80 -16.48
CA SER A 50 -6.97 10.59 -17.70
C SER A 50 -5.97 9.48 -17.46
N PRO A 51 -5.76 8.52 -18.39
CA PRO A 51 -4.83 7.42 -18.20
C PRO A 51 -3.38 7.87 -18.02
N ILE A 52 -3.03 9.06 -18.52
CA ILE A 52 -1.66 9.59 -18.50
C ILE A 52 -1.39 10.59 -17.37
N ASN A 53 -2.42 11.24 -16.84
CA ASN A 53 -2.25 12.25 -15.78
C ASN A 53 -2.60 11.64 -14.42
N PRO A 54 -1.80 11.90 -13.37
CA PRO A 54 -2.05 11.35 -12.05
C PRO A 54 -3.30 11.96 -11.42
N ALA A 55 -3.92 11.24 -10.48
CA ALA A 55 -4.76 11.84 -9.47
C ALA A 55 -3.87 12.64 -8.48
N VAL A 56 -4.34 13.79 -8.02
CA VAL A 56 -3.62 14.59 -7.02
C VAL A 56 -4.40 14.51 -5.72
N TRP A 57 -3.79 13.89 -4.72
CA TRP A 57 -4.36 13.72 -3.39
C TRP A 57 -3.77 14.74 -2.42
N ASP A 58 -4.56 15.17 -1.43
CA ASP A 58 -4.07 15.87 -0.25
C ASP A 58 -3.40 14.90 0.72
N TYR A 59 -4.00 13.73 0.92
CA TYR A 59 -3.39 12.55 1.50
C TYR A 59 -4.06 11.29 0.94
N HIS A 60 -3.42 10.14 1.10
CA HIS A 60 -4.03 8.84 0.85
C HIS A 60 -3.59 7.83 1.91
N VAL A 61 -4.34 6.73 2.07
CA VAL A 61 -4.04 5.68 3.05
C VAL A 61 -4.17 4.32 2.40
N ILE A 62 -3.12 3.51 2.56
CA ILE A 62 -3.03 2.14 2.04
C ILE A 62 -2.56 1.19 3.14
N LEU A 63 -2.68 -0.12 2.91
CA LEU A 63 -2.22 -1.15 3.85
C LEU A 63 -1.21 -2.06 3.18
N ALA A 64 -0.03 -2.21 3.79
CA ALA A 64 0.96 -3.20 3.40
C ALA A 64 0.83 -4.47 4.23
N TYR A 65 0.96 -5.62 3.58
CA TYR A 65 1.05 -6.95 4.17
C TYR A 65 2.41 -7.58 3.87
N HIS A 66 3.09 -8.05 4.91
CA HIS A 66 4.40 -8.68 4.86
C HIS A 66 4.37 -10.00 5.65
N PRO A 67 4.12 -11.15 5.00
CA PRO A 67 3.72 -12.42 5.64
C PRO A 67 4.75 -13.01 6.61
N ASN A 68 6.03 -12.67 6.43
CA ASN A 68 7.14 -13.31 7.13
C ASN A 68 7.93 -12.36 8.03
N HIS A 69 7.51 -11.09 8.14
CA HIS A 69 8.26 -10.07 8.86
C HIS A 69 7.36 -9.22 9.76
N SER A 70 7.95 -8.51 10.70
CA SER A 70 7.34 -7.32 11.30
C SER A 70 7.84 -6.06 10.60
N LEU A 71 7.17 -4.92 10.81
CA LEU A 71 7.67 -3.64 10.30
C LEU A 71 9.08 -3.33 10.86
N GLU A 72 9.30 -3.60 12.15
CA GLU A 72 10.58 -3.41 12.81
C GLU A 72 11.70 -4.24 12.15
N GLU A 73 11.42 -5.51 11.86
CA GLU A 73 12.38 -6.40 11.18
C GLU A 73 12.73 -5.91 9.77
N LEU A 74 11.75 -5.41 9.00
CA LEU A 74 11.98 -4.86 7.66
C LEU A 74 12.80 -3.56 7.71
N LEU A 75 12.54 -2.69 8.68
CA LEU A 75 13.30 -1.47 8.89
C LEU A 75 14.77 -1.78 9.23
N GLN A 76 15.03 -2.76 10.09
CA GLN A 76 16.39 -3.15 10.47
C GLN A 76 17.16 -3.81 9.30
N GLN A 77 16.52 -4.74 8.57
CA GLN A 77 17.15 -5.42 7.43
C GLN A 77 17.61 -4.47 6.33
N SER A 78 16.86 -3.38 6.14
CA SER A 78 17.18 -2.37 5.15
C SER A 78 18.25 -1.37 5.60
N GLU A 79 18.62 -1.33 6.90
CA GLU A 79 19.75 -0.53 7.41
C GLU A 79 21.07 -1.32 7.41
N SER A 80 20.99 -2.63 7.67
CA SER A 80 22.13 -3.54 7.71
C SER A 80 22.61 -3.90 6.30
N GLY A 81 23.08 -2.91 5.55
CA GLY A 81 23.81 -3.10 4.29
C GLY A 81 25.12 -3.86 4.56
N GLU A 82 25.02 -5.14 4.90
CA GLU A 82 26.19 -5.95 5.18
C GLU A 82 27.02 -6.08 3.90
N GLU A 83 28.21 -5.51 3.95
CA GLU A 83 29.36 -5.91 3.15
C GLU A 83 29.64 -7.40 3.43
N ILE A 84 28.84 -8.31 2.84
CA ILE A 84 29.16 -9.74 2.85
C ILE A 84 29.87 -10.06 1.54
N GLU A 85 31.20 -10.17 1.66
CA GLU A 85 32.00 -10.93 0.72
C GLU A 85 31.44 -12.36 0.63
N GLN A 86 31.03 -12.75 -0.59
CA GLN A 86 30.84 -14.13 -1.04
C GLN A 86 29.63 -14.89 -0.45
N GLN A 87 28.41 -14.45 -0.78
CA GLN A 87 27.25 -15.32 -1.00
C GLN A 87 26.28 -14.63 -1.98
N SER A 88 25.66 -15.42 -2.86
CA SER A 88 24.87 -15.02 -4.04
C SER A 88 24.18 -13.64 -3.99
N PHE A 89 24.59 -12.76 -4.92
CA PHE A 89 24.16 -11.36 -5.15
C PHE A 89 22.73 -11.20 -5.70
N GLU A 90 21.72 -11.73 -5.02
CA GLU A 90 20.34 -11.32 -5.32
C GLU A 90 19.74 -10.80 -4.01
N PRO A 91 19.46 -9.48 -3.88
CA PRO A 91 18.73 -8.99 -2.72
C PRO A 91 17.41 -9.77 -2.64
N ALA A 92 17.16 -10.41 -1.49
CA ALA A 92 15.96 -11.18 -1.31
C ALA A 92 14.75 -10.24 -1.44
N ILE A 93 14.02 -10.35 -2.56
CA ILE A 93 12.80 -9.58 -2.80
C ILE A 93 11.86 -9.85 -1.62
N THR A 94 11.51 -8.79 -0.90
CA THR A 94 10.52 -8.89 0.17
C THR A 94 9.16 -9.19 -0.46
N LYS A 95 8.52 -10.27 -0.02
CA LYS A 95 7.19 -10.67 -0.52
C LYS A 95 6.10 -9.82 0.13
N SER A 96 6.11 -8.51 -0.12
CA SER A 96 5.13 -7.56 0.41
C SER A 96 4.01 -7.29 -0.60
N TYR A 97 2.82 -7.04 -0.09
CA TYR A 97 1.62 -6.79 -0.88
C TYR A 97 0.87 -5.55 -0.37
N ILE A 98 0.25 -4.79 -1.27
CA ILE A 98 -0.49 -3.58 -0.98
C ILE A 98 -1.98 -3.81 -1.20
N TYR A 99 -2.77 -3.42 -0.21
CA TYR A 99 -4.20 -3.20 -0.30
C TYR A 99 -4.42 -1.69 -0.42
N ASP A 100 -4.72 -1.24 -1.63
CA ASP A 100 -5.25 0.08 -1.91
C ASP A 100 -6.65 -0.09 -2.47
N LEU A 101 -7.65 0.36 -1.72
CA LEU A 101 -9.04 0.21 -2.15
C LEU A 101 -9.38 1.15 -3.30
N ASP A 102 -8.62 2.24 -3.50
CA ASP A 102 -8.83 3.23 -4.55
C ASP A 102 -8.01 2.94 -5.83
N THR A 103 -7.25 1.84 -5.88
CA THR A 103 -6.45 1.49 -7.06
C THR A 103 -7.28 0.96 -8.23
N THR A 104 -6.80 1.18 -9.45
CA THR A 104 -7.29 0.52 -10.68
C THR A 104 -6.42 -0.66 -11.11
N ILE A 105 -5.35 -0.98 -10.38
CA ILE A 105 -4.51 -2.14 -10.67
C ILE A 105 -5.30 -3.43 -10.41
N GLN A 106 -5.35 -4.32 -11.40
CA GLN A 106 -6.25 -5.49 -11.38
C GLN A 106 -5.83 -6.56 -10.36
N THR A 107 -4.53 -6.69 -10.08
CA THR A 107 -4.04 -7.65 -9.08
C THR A 107 -4.29 -7.11 -7.67
N PHE A 108 -5.14 -7.79 -6.90
CA PHE A 108 -5.51 -7.36 -5.56
C PHE A 108 -5.48 -8.53 -4.54
N PRO A 109 -4.71 -8.43 -3.42
CA PRO A 109 -3.76 -7.35 -3.13
C PRO A 109 -2.62 -7.32 -4.15
N CYS A 110 -2.07 -6.13 -4.41
CA CYS A 110 -1.06 -5.93 -5.44
C CYS A 110 0.34 -6.20 -4.87
N PRO A 111 1.22 -6.99 -5.52
CA PRO A 111 2.62 -7.08 -5.11
C PRO A 111 3.26 -5.68 -5.02
N PHE A 112 4.00 -5.39 -3.95
CA PHE A 112 4.54 -4.05 -3.70
C PHE A 112 5.37 -3.50 -4.88
N PRO A 113 6.28 -4.27 -5.52
CA PRO A 113 7.05 -3.76 -6.66
C PRO A 113 6.15 -3.28 -7.81
N THR A 114 5.09 -4.04 -8.12
CA THR A 114 4.10 -3.67 -9.15
C THR A 114 3.32 -2.43 -8.74
N TYR A 115 2.84 -2.39 -7.50
CA TYR A 115 2.09 -1.25 -6.96
C TYR A 115 2.94 0.02 -7.01
N PHE A 116 4.16 -0.03 -6.50
CA PHE A 116 5.10 1.09 -6.46
C PHE A 116 5.35 1.64 -7.87
N ALA A 117 5.63 0.76 -8.83
CA ALA A 117 5.90 1.16 -10.21
C ALA A 117 4.68 1.82 -10.87
N GLN A 118 3.51 1.21 -10.79
CA GLN A 118 2.30 1.69 -11.48
C GLN A 118 1.58 2.85 -10.77
N THR A 119 1.86 3.06 -9.49
CA THR A 119 1.21 4.09 -8.66
C THR A 119 2.09 5.31 -8.50
N PHE A 120 3.41 5.12 -8.33
CA PHE A 120 4.32 6.22 -8.03
C PHE A 120 5.14 6.70 -9.22
N SER A 121 5.12 6.00 -10.36
CA SER A 121 5.79 6.45 -11.59
C SER A 121 4.77 6.79 -12.68
N PRO A 122 5.11 7.71 -13.61
CA PRO A 122 4.33 7.89 -14.83
C PRO A 122 4.14 6.57 -15.58
N PRO A 123 3.07 6.43 -16.38
CA PRO A 123 2.86 5.24 -17.20
C PRO A 123 4.02 5.03 -18.19
N PRO A 124 4.12 3.84 -18.80
CA PRO A 124 5.21 3.55 -19.72
C PRO A 124 5.17 4.47 -20.94
N SER A 125 6.32 4.69 -21.57
CA SER A 125 6.47 5.57 -22.75
C SER A 125 5.46 5.27 -23.87
N SER A 126 5.01 4.02 -24.00
CA SER A 126 3.99 3.59 -24.96
C SER A 126 2.59 4.17 -24.74
N ALA A 127 2.32 4.75 -23.55
CA ALA A 127 1.06 5.41 -23.24
C ALA A 127 0.99 6.86 -23.77
N PHE A 128 2.08 7.39 -24.32
CA PHE A 128 2.19 8.76 -24.79
C PHE A 128 2.33 8.80 -26.31
N GLU A 129 1.65 9.75 -26.96
CA GLU A 129 1.81 9.99 -28.40
C GLU A 129 3.18 10.63 -28.69
N ASP A 130 3.58 11.62 -27.90
CA ASP A 130 4.91 12.23 -27.95
C ASP A 130 5.80 11.64 -26.83
N PRO A 131 6.94 11.00 -27.15
CA PRO A 131 7.89 10.51 -26.17
C PRO A 131 8.41 11.58 -25.18
N LEU A 132 8.40 12.85 -25.57
CA LEU A 132 8.80 13.97 -24.70
C LEU A 132 7.79 14.23 -23.58
N ASP A 133 6.50 13.91 -23.76
CA ASP A 133 5.46 14.17 -22.76
C ASP A 133 5.71 13.35 -21.49
N ARG A 134 6.16 12.10 -21.63
CA ARG A 134 6.53 11.29 -20.46
C ARG A 134 7.68 11.93 -19.69
N MET A 135 8.71 12.40 -20.39
CA MET A 135 9.87 13.05 -19.76
C MET A 135 9.45 14.34 -19.04
N LEU A 136 8.61 15.16 -19.68
CA LEU A 136 8.09 16.40 -19.07
C LEU A 136 7.22 16.10 -17.85
N LEU A 137 6.37 15.08 -17.92
CA LEU A 137 5.56 14.64 -16.79
C LEU A 137 6.45 14.13 -15.65
N GLN A 138 7.45 13.28 -15.94
CA GLN A 138 8.43 12.81 -14.96
C GLN A 138 9.14 14.00 -14.29
N MET A 139 9.63 14.97 -15.07
CA MET A 139 10.26 16.18 -14.53
C MET A 139 9.30 17.02 -13.68
N ALA A 140 8.02 17.07 -14.06
CA ALA A 140 7.02 17.81 -13.31
C ALA A 140 6.73 17.14 -11.95
N VAL A 141 6.50 15.83 -11.93
CA VAL A 141 6.18 15.08 -10.69
C VAL A 141 7.40 14.87 -9.79
N SER A 142 8.62 15.00 -10.31
CA SER A 142 9.87 14.96 -9.51
C SER A 142 10.22 16.28 -8.84
N LYS A 143 9.39 17.32 -8.92
CA LYS A 143 9.62 18.56 -8.15
C LYS A 143 9.33 18.33 -6.67
N ASP A 144 10.11 18.96 -5.80
CA ASP A 144 10.00 18.80 -4.33
C ASP A 144 8.58 19.02 -3.78
N ILE A 145 7.80 19.93 -4.37
CA ILE A 145 6.41 20.22 -3.97
C ILE A 145 5.45 19.04 -4.21
N TYR A 146 5.85 18.06 -5.02
CA TYR A 146 5.09 16.85 -5.34
C TYR A 146 5.74 15.57 -4.79
N SER A 147 6.91 15.68 -4.15
CA SER A 147 7.56 14.55 -3.49
C SER A 147 6.59 13.89 -2.51
N ARG A 148 6.58 12.57 -2.48
CA ARG A 148 5.72 11.79 -1.59
C ARG A 148 6.52 11.28 -0.39
N TYR A 149 5.90 11.36 0.77
CA TYR A 149 6.41 10.84 2.02
C TYR A 149 5.39 9.87 2.61
N PHE A 150 5.88 8.89 3.35
CA PHE A 150 5.11 7.75 3.80
C PHE A 150 5.30 7.58 5.29
N ARG A 151 4.21 7.69 6.05
CA ARG A 151 4.19 7.38 7.48
C ARG A 151 3.82 5.90 7.64
N LEU A 152 4.77 5.10 8.12
CA LEU A 152 4.64 3.66 8.30
C LEU A 152 4.25 3.35 9.75
N ILE A 153 3.02 2.88 9.94
CA ILE A 153 2.44 2.64 11.27
C ILE A 153 2.13 1.15 11.44
N PRO A 154 2.59 0.47 12.49
CA PRO A 154 2.13 -0.88 12.81
C PRO A 154 0.61 -0.94 12.88
N ALA A 155 -0.02 -1.93 12.25
CA ALA A 155 -1.49 -1.99 12.21
C ALA A 155 -2.13 -2.08 13.61
N SER A 156 -1.43 -2.66 14.60
CA SER A 156 -1.85 -2.65 16.00
C SER A 156 -1.95 -1.23 16.57
N ASP A 157 -0.94 -0.39 16.33
CA ASP A 157 -0.92 0.98 16.85
C ASP A 157 -1.97 1.84 16.14
N TYR A 158 -2.20 1.59 14.85
CA TYR A 158 -3.28 2.26 14.13
C TYR A 158 -4.65 1.96 14.76
N LEU A 159 -4.96 0.68 15.05
CA LEU A 159 -6.23 0.33 15.70
C LEU A 159 -6.37 0.90 17.12
N GLU A 160 -5.27 0.99 17.87
CA GLU A 160 -5.33 1.45 19.26
C GLU A 160 -5.40 2.97 19.40
N TYR A 161 -4.71 3.73 18.54
CA TYR A 161 -4.50 5.18 18.74
C TYR A 161 -5.21 6.07 17.72
N PHE A 162 -5.66 5.52 16.59
CA PHE A 162 -6.33 6.31 15.57
C PHE A 162 -7.73 6.76 16.03
N LYS A 163 -8.03 8.01 15.74
CA LYS A 163 -9.36 8.60 15.89
C LYS A 163 -9.59 9.62 14.78
N SER A 164 -10.79 9.60 14.23
CA SER A 164 -11.28 10.60 13.29
C SER A 164 -12.69 11.05 13.70
N GLY A 165 -12.84 12.33 14.01
CA GLY A 165 -14.15 12.96 14.16
C GLY A 165 -14.86 13.27 12.83
N ARG A 166 -14.18 13.04 11.70
CA ARG A 166 -14.59 13.40 10.33
C ARG A 166 -14.78 14.90 10.08
N ASP A 167 -14.38 15.76 11.00
CA ASP A 167 -14.57 17.21 10.84
C ASP A 167 -13.78 17.78 9.66
N HIS A 168 -12.66 17.15 9.28
CA HIS A 168 -11.89 17.49 8.08
C HIS A 168 -12.68 17.33 6.76
N MET A 169 -13.73 16.49 6.77
CA MET A 169 -14.64 16.26 5.64
C MET A 169 -15.85 17.19 5.61
N LYS A 170 -15.94 18.15 6.53
CA LYS A 170 -16.93 19.22 6.50
C LYS A 170 -16.37 20.48 5.84
N ASP A 171 -17.22 21.23 5.15
CA ASP A 171 -16.90 22.59 4.72
C ASP A 171 -17.11 23.60 5.87
N LYS A 172 -16.95 24.89 5.57
CA LYS A 172 -17.05 25.97 6.57
C LYS A 172 -18.49 26.16 7.08
N GLU A 173 -19.44 25.72 6.28
CA GLU A 173 -20.88 25.75 6.56
C GLU A 173 -21.33 24.49 7.33
N GLY A 174 -20.44 23.51 7.51
CA GLY A 174 -20.70 22.25 8.20
C GLY A 174 -21.31 21.16 7.33
N CYS A 175 -21.42 21.38 6.01
CA CYS A 175 -21.90 20.40 5.05
C CYS A 175 -20.79 19.40 4.70
N TRP A 176 -21.18 18.15 4.47
CA TRP A 176 -20.27 17.08 4.09
C TRP A 176 -19.76 17.27 2.65
N ARG A 177 -18.44 17.19 2.46
CA ARG A 177 -17.81 17.20 1.11
C ARG A 177 -18.03 15.88 0.37
N ALA A 178 -18.14 14.79 1.12
CA ALA A 178 -18.53 13.46 0.67
C ALA A 178 -19.37 12.80 1.76
N GLU A 179 -20.36 11.98 1.38
CA GLU A 179 -21.23 11.31 2.35
C GLU A 179 -20.39 10.48 3.34
N PRO A 180 -20.60 10.66 4.66
CA PRO A 180 -19.79 9.98 5.65
C PRO A 180 -20.10 8.47 5.68
N PRO A 181 -19.13 7.64 6.10
CA PRO A 181 -19.36 6.21 6.27
C PRO A 181 -20.51 5.91 7.24
N VAL A 182 -21.21 4.80 6.98
CA VAL A 182 -22.39 4.37 7.75
C VAL A 182 -22.09 3.86 9.16
N TRP A 183 -20.82 3.55 9.45
CA TRP A 183 -20.41 3.15 10.80
C TRP A 183 -20.14 4.37 11.68
N ASP A 184 -20.21 4.16 13.00
CA ASP A 184 -19.86 5.16 14.01
C ASP A 184 -18.44 5.69 13.82
N VAL A 185 -18.19 6.91 14.33
CA VAL A 185 -16.86 7.52 14.31
C VAL A 185 -15.83 6.59 14.95
N ILE A 186 -14.65 6.51 14.33
CA ILE A 186 -13.58 5.65 14.81
C ILE A 186 -12.90 6.30 16.01
N VAL A 187 -12.81 5.54 17.11
CA VAL A 187 -12.12 5.93 18.33
C VAL A 187 -11.34 4.72 18.85
N GLY A 188 -10.04 4.70 18.60
CA GLY A 188 -9.13 3.71 19.16
C GLY A 188 -9.13 3.74 20.69
N SER A 189 -8.89 2.59 21.32
CA SER A 189 -8.99 2.42 22.79
C SER A 189 -8.00 3.28 23.59
N LYS A 190 -6.90 3.70 22.96
CA LYS A 190 -5.84 4.56 23.51
C LYS A 190 -5.81 5.95 22.86
N ALA A 191 -6.75 6.26 21.97
CA ALA A 191 -6.77 7.54 21.27
C ALA A 191 -6.98 8.70 22.26
N THR A 192 -6.21 9.77 22.09
CA THR A 192 -6.37 11.02 22.85
C THR A 192 -6.59 12.18 21.88
N GLY A 193 -7.42 13.15 22.25
CA GLY A 193 -7.74 14.28 21.35
C GLY A 193 -8.46 13.85 20.07
N ASP A 194 -8.29 14.58 18.98
CA ASP A 194 -8.60 14.11 17.61
C ASP A 194 -7.26 13.86 16.92
N SER A 195 -6.89 12.58 16.76
CA SER A 195 -5.53 12.21 16.37
C SER A 195 -5.32 12.21 14.85
N PHE A 196 -6.38 12.23 14.05
CA PHE A 196 -6.30 12.22 12.58
C PHE A 196 -5.31 13.23 12.00
N GLU A 197 -5.32 14.49 12.48
CA GLU A 197 -4.42 15.53 11.98
C GLU A 197 -2.95 15.20 12.20
N ASP A 198 -2.61 14.43 13.24
CA ASP A 198 -1.24 14.00 13.49
C ASP A 198 -0.78 12.97 12.44
N TYR A 199 -1.68 12.07 12.00
CA TYR A 199 -1.37 11.07 10.97
C TYR A 199 -1.07 11.71 9.60
N ILE A 200 -1.70 12.85 9.32
CA ILE A 200 -1.50 13.61 8.08
C ILE A 200 -0.56 14.83 8.23
N ASP A 201 0.12 14.99 9.38
CA ASP A 201 1.16 16.01 9.53
C ASP A 201 2.49 15.50 8.96
N PHE A 202 2.86 16.07 7.81
CA PHE A 202 4.12 15.83 7.11
C PHE A 202 5.00 17.08 7.06
N LYS A 203 4.80 18.06 7.94
CA LYS A 203 5.61 19.29 7.90
C LYS A 203 7.10 18.99 8.14
N GLY A 204 7.93 19.47 7.22
CA GLY A 204 9.39 19.40 7.34
C GLY A 204 9.98 18.05 6.94
N CYS A 205 9.20 17.12 6.40
CA CYS A 205 9.69 15.86 5.85
C CYS A 205 10.66 16.06 4.68
N GLU A 206 10.61 17.20 3.99
CA GLU A 206 11.54 17.55 2.89
C GLU A 206 12.99 17.70 3.36
N SER A 207 13.17 18.03 4.64
CA SER A 207 14.48 18.24 5.24
C SER A 207 15.05 16.99 5.93
N ARG A 208 14.32 15.87 5.91
CA ARG A 208 14.63 14.68 6.70
C ARG A 208 14.58 13.43 5.82
N THR A 209 15.57 12.56 5.97
CA THR A 209 15.54 11.24 5.34
C THR A 209 14.52 10.33 6.04
N GLU A 210 14.47 10.44 7.37
CA GLU A 210 13.54 9.74 8.25
C GLU A 210 13.14 10.63 9.43
N ALA A 211 11.93 10.45 9.96
CA ALA A 211 11.49 11.16 11.15
C ALA A 211 10.71 10.23 12.10
N LEU A 212 11.14 10.20 13.36
CA LEU A 212 10.44 9.58 14.48
C LEU A 212 9.90 10.68 15.40
N GLU A 213 8.70 10.47 15.93
CA GLU A 213 8.09 11.34 16.92
C GLU A 213 8.14 10.67 18.30
N TYR A 214 9.20 10.92 19.08
CA TYR A 214 9.43 10.25 20.36
C TYR A 214 8.28 10.39 21.38
N GLU A 215 7.51 11.48 21.32
CA GLU A 215 6.34 11.67 22.19
C GLU A 215 5.08 10.97 21.67
N LYS A 216 5.10 10.51 20.41
CA LYS A 216 3.98 9.89 19.68
C LYS A 216 4.46 8.68 18.87
N GLU A 217 5.17 7.76 19.51
CA GLU A 217 5.75 6.58 18.85
C GLU A 217 4.71 5.75 18.08
N TYR A 218 3.44 5.79 18.51
CA TYR A 218 2.30 5.15 17.82
C TYR A 218 2.05 5.67 16.39
N LEU A 219 2.61 6.83 16.02
CA LEU A 219 2.57 7.36 14.66
C LEU A 219 3.64 6.75 13.75
N GLY A 220 4.49 5.87 14.28
CA GLY A 220 5.53 5.18 13.53
C GLY A 220 6.60 6.12 12.97
N ILE A 221 7.08 5.81 11.77
CA ILE A 221 8.20 6.49 11.10
C ILE A 221 7.76 7.11 9.78
N ILE A 222 8.23 8.33 9.47
CA ILE A 222 8.08 8.92 8.13
C ILE A 222 9.32 8.61 7.30
N VAL A 223 9.12 8.14 6.08
CA VAL A 223 10.18 7.80 5.11
C VAL A 223 9.89 8.39 3.72
N GLY A 224 10.92 8.58 2.90
CA GLY A 224 10.77 8.92 1.47
C GLY A 224 10.64 7.69 0.55
N GLU A 225 10.37 7.90 -0.74
CA GLU A 225 10.14 6.83 -1.73
C GLU A 225 11.27 5.79 -1.81
N LYS A 226 12.54 6.22 -1.79
CA LYS A 226 13.69 5.31 -1.80
C LYS A 226 13.64 4.34 -0.62
N ARG A 227 13.39 4.89 0.57
CA ARG A 227 13.37 4.12 1.81
C ARG A 227 12.14 3.22 1.89
N LEU A 228 10.99 3.68 1.38
CA LEU A 228 9.81 2.83 1.22
C LEU A 228 10.13 1.58 0.38
N TRP A 229 10.86 1.74 -0.73
CA TRP A 229 11.29 0.61 -1.56
C TRP A 229 12.22 -0.33 -0.81
N GLU A 230 13.24 0.20 -0.12
CA GLU A 230 14.18 -0.63 0.66
C GLU A 230 13.45 -1.51 1.68
N VAL A 231 12.39 -0.99 2.31
CA VAL A 231 11.59 -1.69 3.32
C VAL A 231 10.68 -2.77 2.71
N PHE A 232 9.98 -2.48 1.60
CA PHE A 232 8.91 -3.37 1.09
C PHE A 232 9.15 -4.00 -0.29
N GLY A 233 10.10 -3.49 -1.08
CA GLY A 233 10.52 -4.06 -2.36
C GLY A 233 11.69 -5.03 -2.23
N GLY A 234 12.59 -4.77 -1.29
CA GLY A 234 13.83 -5.52 -1.10
C GLY A 234 14.90 -5.06 -2.08
N GLY A 235 16.07 -4.71 -1.55
CA GLY A 235 17.22 -4.29 -2.36
C GLY A 235 17.14 -2.86 -2.89
N MET A 236 17.93 -2.60 -3.94
CA MET A 236 18.02 -1.29 -4.57
C MET A 236 16.74 -0.95 -5.36
N PRO A 237 16.27 0.31 -5.34
CA PRO A 237 15.15 0.72 -6.18
C PRO A 237 15.43 0.47 -7.66
N PRO A 238 14.41 0.06 -8.44
CA PRO A 238 14.53 -0.14 -9.87
C PRO A 238 14.86 1.20 -10.54
N ASP A 239 15.70 1.15 -11.56
CA ASP A 239 15.88 2.32 -12.43
C ASP A 239 14.63 2.58 -13.29
N VAL A 240 14.65 3.68 -14.02
CA VAL A 240 13.52 4.11 -14.86
C VAL A 240 13.19 3.09 -15.95
N GLU A 241 14.19 2.36 -16.46
CA GLU A 241 14.00 1.36 -17.52
C GLU A 241 13.26 0.12 -16.98
N LEU A 242 13.66 -0.34 -15.79
CA LEU A 242 13.02 -1.45 -15.11
C LEU A 242 11.60 -1.07 -14.64
N LEU A 243 11.40 0.15 -14.15
CA LEU A 243 10.06 0.69 -13.86
C LEU A 243 9.18 0.73 -15.13
N ASP A 244 9.73 1.13 -16.27
CA ASP A 244 9.04 1.12 -17.55
C ASP A 244 8.69 -0.30 -18.02
N LEU A 245 9.49 -1.31 -17.65
CA LEU A 245 9.15 -2.70 -17.92
C LEU A 245 8.04 -3.19 -16.98
N MET A 246 8.11 -2.86 -15.70
CA MET A 246 7.15 -3.26 -14.67
C MET A 246 5.77 -2.60 -14.80
N THR A 247 5.72 -1.42 -15.43
CA THR A 247 4.46 -0.69 -15.70
C THR A 247 3.78 -1.10 -17.00
N ARG A 248 4.39 -1.95 -17.83
CA ARG A 248 3.73 -2.53 -18.99
C ARG A 248 2.66 -3.51 -18.52
N THR A 249 1.40 -3.11 -18.65
CA THR A 249 0.30 -4.07 -18.63
C THR A 249 0.45 -4.98 -19.85
N VAL A 250 0.57 -6.29 -19.66
CA VAL A 250 0.45 -7.25 -20.76
C VAL A 250 -0.94 -7.03 -21.39
N PRO A 251 -1.06 -6.72 -22.69
CA PRO A 251 -2.35 -6.64 -23.33
C PRO A 251 -3.03 -8.01 -23.25
N GLU A 252 -4.31 -8.07 -22.89
CA GLU A 252 -5.15 -9.24 -23.16
C GLU A 252 -5.40 -9.33 -24.68
N GLU A 253 -4.40 -9.76 -25.44
CA GLU A 253 -4.62 -10.24 -26.80
C GLU A 253 -4.48 -11.76 -26.83
N GLY A 254 -5.61 -12.40 -27.15
CA GLY A 254 -5.88 -13.83 -27.28
C GLY A 254 -4.70 -14.79 -27.23
N LEU A 255 -4.67 -15.62 -26.18
CA LEU A 255 -3.99 -16.91 -26.19
C LEU A 255 -4.52 -17.79 -27.33
N SER A 256 -3.88 -17.72 -28.49
CA SER A 256 -3.92 -18.81 -29.46
C SER A 256 -3.19 -20.02 -28.86
N LYS A 257 -3.82 -21.19 -28.92
CA LYS A 257 -3.42 -22.44 -28.26
C LYS A 257 -2.08 -23.07 -28.70
N GLU A 258 -1.14 -22.33 -29.31
CA GLU A 258 0.10 -22.91 -29.84
C GLU A 258 1.40 -22.46 -29.15
N GLU A 259 1.38 -21.58 -28.14
CA GLU A 259 2.60 -21.14 -27.43
C GLU A 259 2.73 -21.65 -25.98
N ALA A 260 1.95 -22.66 -25.59
CA ALA A 260 2.04 -23.30 -24.28
C ALA A 260 3.20 -24.31 -24.14
N SER A 261 4.32 -24.11 -24.84
CA SER A 261 5.45 -25.06 -24.86
C SER A 261 6.84 -24.45 -24.67
N ALA A 262 6.96 -23.15 -24.36
CA ALA A 262 8.28 -22.51 -24.26
C ALA A 262 8.52 -21.62 -23.01
N THR A 263 7.67 -21.70 -21.99
CA THR A 263 7.91 -21.02 -20.70
C THR A 263 7.74 -21.99 -19.53
N ASP A 264 8.44 -23.12 -19.58
CA ASP A 264 8.57 -24.02 -18.44
C ASP A 264 9.90 -23.71 -17.75
N GLY A 265 9.89 -22.70 -16.90
CA GLY A 265 11.12 -22.22 -16.27
C GLY A 265 11.03 -20.97 -15.43
N PHE A 266 9.90 -20.70 -14.76
CA PHE A 266 9.81 -19.91 -13.52
C PHE A 266 8.31 -19.75 -13.23
N LEU A 267 7.76 -20.55 -12.32
CA LEU A 267 6.53 -20.30 -11.53
C LEU A 267 6.17 -21.64 -10.86
N ILE A 268 6.79 -21.91 -9.71
CA ILE A 268 6.29 -22.94 -8.80
C ILE A 268 5.11 -22.31 -8.06
N PHE A 269 3.89 -22.68 -8.44
CA PHE A 269 2.70 -22.48 -7.62
C PHE A 269 2.82 -23.36 -6.37
N ALA A 270 2.84 -22.74 -5.19
CA ALA A 270 2.54 -23.44 -3.96
C ALA A 270 1.03 -23.35 -3.73
N GLU A 271 0.30 -24.38 -4.16
CA GLU A 271 -1.05 -24.64 -3.64
C GLU A 271 -0.92 -25.02 -2.16
N ALA A 272 -1.51 -24.22 -1.28
CA ALA A 272 -1.67 -24.57 0.11
C ALA A 272 -2.84 -25.56 0.23
N SER A 273 -2.52 -26.86 0.28
CA SER A 273 -3.46 -27.93 0.59
C SER A 273 -3.99 -27.79 2.02
N VAL A 274 -5.29 -27.56 2.15
CA VAL A 274 -6.03 -27.68 3.42
C VAL A 274 -6.18 -29.17 3.76
N PRO A 275 -5.78 -29.65 4.95
CA PRO A 275 -5.98 -31.04 5.31
C PRO A 275 -7.46 -31.29 5.64
N SER A 276 -8.08 -32.21 4.88
CA SER A 276 -9.38 -32.77 5.19
C SER A 276 -9.32 -33.59 6.49
N VAL A 277 -10.01 -33.13 7.53
CA VAL A 277 -10.27 -33.96 8.71
C VAL A 277 -11.33 -34.98 8.33
N GLY A 278 -10.93 -36.26 8.35
CA GLY A 278 -11.79 -37.39 8.03
C GLY A 278 -12.95 -37.51 9.02
N ALA A 279 -14.17 -37.50 8.50
CA ALA A 279 -15.35 -37.94 9.21
C ALA A 279 -15.38 -39.47 9.23
N SER A 280 -15.20 -40.07 10.41
CA SER A 280 -15.50 -41.48 10.65
C SER A 280 -16.59 -41.62 11.72
N GLY A 281 -17.77 -42.01 11.25
CA GLY A 281 -18.70 -42.91 11.95
C GLY A 281 -19.33 -42.45 13.26
N LEU A 282 -20.53 -41.86 13.18
CA LEU A 282 -21.54 -42.02 14.21
C LEU A 282 -22.89 -42.36 13.55
N GLN A 283 -23.42 -43.52 13.97
CA GLN A 283 -24.71 -44.09 13.56
C GLN A 283 -25.88 -43.15 13.90
N GLU A 284 -26.81 -43.01 12.96
CA GLU A 284 -28.15 -42.48 13.23
C GLU A 284 -28.92 -43.40 14.18
N PRO A 285 -29.59 -42.88 15.22
CA PRO A 285 -30.58 -43.64 15.96
C PRO A 285 -31.95 -43.55 15.28
N THR A 286 -32.49 -44.71 14.94
CA THR A 286 -33.89 -44.95 14.60
C THR A 286 -34.78 -44.63 15.82
N ILE A 287 -35.79 -43.78 15.65
CA ILE A 287 -36.89 -43.63 16.61
C ILE A 287 -38.13 -44.32 16.03
N PRO A 288 -38.74 -45.30 16.72
CA PRO A 288 -40.05 -45.83 16.35
C PRO A 288 -41.17 -45.10 17.10
N GLY A 289 -42.29 -44.86 16.41
CA GLY A 289 -43.57 -44.42 17.01
C GLY A 289 -44.08 -43.11 16.46
#